data_AF-C5G0V0-F1
#
_entry.id   AF-C5G0V0-F1
#
_cell.length_a   1.000
_cell.length_b   1.000
_cell.length_c   1.000
_cell.angle_alpha   90.00
_cell.angle_beta   90.00
_cell.angle_gamma   90.00
#
_symmetry.space_group_name_H-M   'P 1'
#
loop_
_entity.id
_entity.type
_entity.pdbx_description
1 polymer ?
#
loop_
_entity_poly.entity_id
_entity_poly.type
_entity_poly.pdbx_seq_one_letter_code
_entity_poly.pdbx_strand_id
1 'polypeptide(L)'
;MRFFAFDCLMKLVALFAFLVNTVTACQRSLPLPYRVLHQFPDPTYLQSLYVRSNGDILVTTAWPNGTIYYVSGPSTKSPKVSQIYEFDPEVANVATSIIETRPDVYAFYAGKQVHLGIGINGTFGVWELDLRPTRRRFNPGKPIVKELVHIPNGGLLSGLDVIPDKPIGVVWHVDTVARKYKLGIEDPSMRGPPWAPTQFGIDGIQYHKGYLYWTNSFEARIYRIRMTRQGFAAPGAKGELVKEIRSFFLDNFTFGPRNGDTMWIATNADNRLITVSPDGNVTAPLGGSLVTLIPYTL
;
A
#
# COMPACT_ATOMS: atom_id res chain seq x y z
N MET A 1 42.57 -27.10 -76.30
CA MET A 1 43.77 -26.22 -76.27
C MET A 1 43.38 -24.88 -75.69
N ARG A 2 44.27 -24.31 -74.88
CA ARG A 2 44.20 -23.05 -74.09
C ARG A 2 43.66 -23.16 -72.67
N PHE A 3 44.65 -23.28 -71.78
CA PHE A 3 44.68 -22.93 -70.36
C PHE A 3 44.19 -21.50 -70.11
N PHE A 4 43.61 -21.24 -68.95
CA PHE A 4 43.74 -19.95 -68.28
C PHE A 4 44.03 -20.15 -66.79
N ALA A 5 45.02 -19.39 -66.36
CA ALA A 5 45.69 -19.43 -65.08
C ALA A 5 45.06 -18.49 -64.04
N PHE A 6 45.51 -18.72 -62.82
CA PHE A 6 45.25 -18.07 -61.54
C PHE A 6 45.53 -16.55 -61.46
N ASP A 7 44.98 -16.00 -60.38
CA ASP A 7 45.42 -14.85 -59.58
C ASP A 7 44.99 -13.42 -59.96
N CYS A 8 44.06 -12.90 -59.15
CA CYS A 8 44.21 -11.57 -58.55
C CYS A 8 43.49 -11.51 -57.19
N LEU A 9 44.25 -11.72 -56.12
CA LEU A 9 43.86 -11.47 -54.74
C LEU A 9 44.04 -9.98 -54.44
N MET A 10 42.95 -9.23 -54.27
CA MET A 10 43.04 -7.90 -53.63
C MET A 10 41.76 -7.50 -52.88
N LYS A 11 41.91 -7.49 -51.55
CA LYS A 11 41.35 -6.57 -50.54
C LYS A 11 39.84 -6.31 -50.55
N LEU A 12 39.17 -6.79 -49.50
CA LEU A 12 38.18 -5.98 -48.78
C LEU A 12 38.30 -6.20 -47.27
N VAL A 13 38.96 -5.26 -46.59
CA VAL A 13 38.80 -5.01 -45.16
C VAL A 13 37.74 -3.93 -45.05
N ALA A 14 36.57 -4.23 -44.47
CA ALA A 14 35.68 -3.20 -43.95
C ALA A 14 34.68 -3.76 -42.91
N LEU A 15 34.93 -3.35 -41.66
CA LEU A 15 33.96 -3.09 -40.58
C LEU A 15 32.94 -4.18 -40.19
N PHE A 16 33.33 -4.99 -39.21
CA PHE A 16 32.38 -5.43 -38.17
C PHE A 16 32.08 -4.22 -37.26
N ALA A 17 31.09 -3.41 -37.61
CA ALA A 17 30.53 -2.45 -36.68
C ALA A 17 29.66 -3.20 -35.67
N PHE A 18 30.07 -3.18 -34.41
CA PHE A 18 29.27 -3.62 -33.27
C PHE A 18 27.95 -2.84 -33.25
N LEU A 19 26.86 -3.47 -33.69
CA LEU A 19 25.51 -3.05 -33.29
C LEU A 19 25.32 -3.46 -31.83
N VAL A 20 25.87 -2.63 -30.92
CA VAL A 20 25.37 -2.61 -29.55
C VAL A 20 23.97 -2.00 -29.66
N ASN A 21 22.95 -2.86 -29.59
CA ASN A 21 21.59 -2.41 -29.32
C ASN A 21 21.60 -1.78 -27.93
N THR A 22 21.87 -0.48 -27.86
CA THR A 22 21.52 0.31 -26.69
C THR A 22 20.01 0.28 -26.64
N VAL A 23 19.47 -0.61 -25.79
CA VAL A 23 18.09 -0.47 -25.32
C VAL A 23 18.09 0.86 -24.57
N THR A 24 17.73 1.93 -25.27
CA THR A 24 17.46 3.21 -24.65
C THR A 24 16.26 2.98 -23.76
N ALA A 25 16.51 2.70 -22.48
CA ALA A 25 15.46 2.65 -21.48
C ALA A 25 14.71 3.97 -21.61
N CYS A 26 13.43 3.91 -21.98
CA CYS A 26 12.56 5.07 -22.04
C CYS A 26 12.44 5.61 -20.61
N GLN A 27 13.36 6.49 -20.21
CA GLN A 27 13.28 7.19 -18.94
C GLN A 27 12.06 8.08 -19.03
N ARG A 28 11.00 7.73 -18.28
CA ARG A 28 9.85 8.61 -18.12
C ARG A 28 10.35 9.91 -17.51
N SER A 29 10.09 11.03 -18.18
CA SER A 29 10.37 12.35 -17.64
C SER A 29 9.50 12.59 -16.40
N LEU A 30 10.09 13.17 -15.36
CA LEU A 30 9.36 13.65 -14.20
C LEU A 30 8.88 15.09 -14.44
N PRO A 31 7.74 15.51 -13.85
CA PRO A 31 6.83 14.71 -13.03
C PRO A 31 6.05 13.69 -13.86
N LEU A 32 5.62 12.60 -13.23
CA LEU A 32 4.75 11.63 -13.89
C LEU A 32 3.39 12.27 -14.22
N PRO A 33 2.72 11.83 -15.29
CA PRO A 33 1.35 12.27 -15.54
C PRO A 33 0.43 11.73 -14.44
N TYR A 34 -0.48 12.58 -13.96
CA TYR A 34 -1.52 12.21 -13.00
C TYR A 34 -2.88 12.73 -13.47
N ARG A 35 -3.96 12.20 -12.89
CA ARG A 35 -5.32 12.67 -13.10
C ARG A 35 -6.09 12.57 -11.80
N VAL A 36 -6.85 13.61 -11.47
CA VAL A 36 -7.80 13.57 -10.36
C VAL A 36 -8.99 12.70 -10.75
N LEU A 37 -9.26 11.65 -9.97
CA LEU A 37 -10.42 10.78 -10.18
C LEU A 37 -11.68 11.34 -9.52
N HIS A 38 -11.51 11.91 -8.33
CA HIS A 38 -12.57 12.51 -7.54
C HIS A 38 -11.96 13.46 -6.50
N GLN A 39 -12.71 14.50 -6.14
CA GLN A 39 -12.40 15.41 -5.05
C GLN A 39 -13.54 15.32 -4.04
N PHE A 40 -13.24 14.83 -2.84
CA PHE A 40 -14.20 14.81 -1.74
C PHE A 40 -14.38 16.22 -1.17
N PRO A 41 -15.54 16.55 -0.57
CA PRO A 41 -15.75 17.84 0.06
C PRO A 41 -14.86 18.00 1.30
N ASP A 42 -14.43 19.24 1.57
CA ASP A 42 -13.69 19.55 2.79
C ASP A 42 -14.66 19.74 3.98
N PRO A 43 -14.34 19.19 5.18
CA PRO A 43 -13.21 18.32 5.49
C PRO A 43 -13.52 16.83 5.23
N THR A 44 -12.63 16.14 4.50
CA THR A 44 -12.62 14.67 4.38
C THR A 44 -11.21 14.14 4.59
N TYR A 45 -11.05 13.10 5.42
CA TYR A 45 -9.76 12.43 5.60
C TYR A 45 -9.83 11.01 5.07
N LEU A 46 -9.22 10.78 3.90
CA LEU A 46 -9.04 9.44 3.34
C LEU A 46 -7.89 8.76 4.08
N GLN A 47 -8.10 7.53 4.56
CA GLN A 47 -7.09 6.81 5.34
C GLN A 47 -6.32 5.81 4.48
N SER A 48 -7.03 4.93 3.77
CA SER A 48 -6.41 3.91 2.93
C SER A 48 -7.16 3.72 1.64
N LEU A 49 -6.50 3.06 0.70
CA LEU A 49 -7.15 2.54 -0.49
C LEU A 49 -6.65 1.15 -0.84
N TYR A 50 -7.47 0.40 -1.56
CA TYR A 50 -7.11 -0.87 -2.16
C TYR A 50 -7.52 -0.88 -3.63
N VAL A 51 -6.57 -1.19 -4.52
CA VAL A 51 -6.86 -1.35 -5.95
C VAL A 51 -7.19 -2.80 -6.23
N ARG A 52 -8.42 -3.04 -6.67
CA ARG A 52 -8.96 -4.36 -6.99
C ARG A 52 -8.31 -4.91 -8.26
N SER A 53 -8.39 -6.23 -8.44
CA SER A 53 -7.87 -6.92 -9.62
C SER A 53 -8.49 -6.46 -10.94
N ASN A 54 -9.71 -5.92 -10.91
CA ASN A 54 -10.39 -5.33 -12.07
C ASN A 54 -10.03 -3.84 -12.31
N GLY A 55 -9.15 -3.27 -11.49
CA GLY A 55 -8.71 -1.88 -11.55
C GLY A 55 -9.59 -0.90 -10.77
N ASP A 56 -10.75 -1.30 -10.24
CA ASP A 56 -11.57 -0.43 -9.39
C ASP A 56 -10.91 -0.23 -8.02
N ILE A 57 -11.32 0.81 -7.28
CA ILE A 57 -10.64 1.22 -6.04
C ILE A 57 -11.63 1.22 -4.88
N LEU A 58 -11.24 0.62 -3.75
CA LEU A 58 -11.89 0.82 -2.46
C LEU A 58 -11.13 1.89 -1.69
N VAL A 59 -11.84 2.78 -1.00
CA VAL A 59 -11.24 3.86 -0.20
C VAL A 59 -11.91 3.89 1.16
N THR A 60 -11.12 3.97 2.23
CA THR A 60 -11.59 4.11 3.61
C THR A 60 -11.41 5.54 4.11
N THR A 61 -12.27 5.97 5.03
CA THR A 61 -12.18 7.31 5.63
C THR A 61 -12.06 7.29 7.14
N ALA A 62 -11.27 8.22 7.66
CA ALA A 62 -11.19 8.54 9.08
C ALA A 62 -12.04 9.75 9.48
N TRP A 63 -12.43 10.60 8.53
CA TRP A 63 -13.27 11.77 8.78
C TRP A 63 -14.13 12.08 7.55
N PRO A 64 -15.41 12.49 7.71
CA PRO A 64 -16.12 12.73 8.98
C PRO A 64 -16.55 11.44 9.71
N ASN A 65 -16.81 10.36 8.97
CA ASN A 65 -17.23 9.08 9.51
C ASN A 65 -16.35 7.94 8.97
N GLY A 66 -16.43 6.77 9.59
CA GLY A 66 -15.86 5.53 9.06
C GLY A 66 -16.67 5.06 7.86
N THR A 67 -16.20 5.35 6.66
CA THR A 67 -16.91 5.08 5.41
C THR A 67 -16.02 4.28 4.46
N ILE A 68 -16.63 3.41 3.68
CA ILE A 68 -16.00 2.73 2.55
C ILE A 68 -16.65 3.24 1.27
N TYR A 69 -15.84 3.87 0.43
CA TYR A 69 -16.18 4.29 -0.92
C TYR A 69 -15.65 3.30 -1.95
N TYR A 70 -16.35 3.23 -3.06
CA TYR A 70 -16.01 2.45 -4.23
C TYR A 70 -15.86 3.38 -5.44
N VAL A 71 -14.72 3.33 -6.12
CA VAL A 71 -14.44 4.07 -7.34
C VAL A 71 -14.42 3.10 -8.52
N SER A 72 -15.46 3.18 -9.35
CA SER A 72 -15.60 2.37 -10.56
C SER A 72 -14.96 3.05 -11.78
N GLY A 73 -14.31 2.25 -12.61
CA GLY A 73 -13.74 2.68 -13.89
C GLY A 73 -12.72 3.82 -13.78
N PRO A 74 -11.71 3.76 -12.90
CA PRO A 74 -10.73 4.84 -12.74
C PRO A 74 -9.89 5.11 -13.98
N SER A 75 -9.79 4.15 -14.91
CA SER A 75 -9.15 4.31 -16.22
C SER A 75 -10.08 4.89 -17.30
N THR A 76 -11.37 5.01 -17.03
CA THR A 76 -12.37 5.53 -17.99
C THR A 76 -12.40 7.07 -17.98
N LYS A 77 -13.09 7.67 -18.96
CA LYS A 77 -13.27 9.13 -19.00
C LYS A 77 -14.16 9.67 -17.85
N SER A 78 -14.96 8.81 -17.23
CA SER A 78 -15.97 9.21 -16.24
C SER A 78 -16.00 8.21 -15.09
N PRO A 79 -14.99 8.22 -14.20
CA PRO A 79 -15.02 7.40 -13.00
C PRO A 79 -16.25 7.73 -12.15
N LYS A 80 -16.85 6.72 -11.50
CA LYS A 80 -17.97 6.96 -10.57
C LYS A 80 -17.57 6.56 -9.16
N VAL A 81 -17.83 7.45 -8.22
CA VAL A 81 -17.66 7.20 -6.78
C VAL A 81 -19.01 6.90 -6.17
N SER A 82 -19.09 5.80 -5.41
CA SER A 82 -20.28 5.42 -4.65
C SER A 82 -19.87 5.05 -3.24
N GLN A 83 -20.59 5.58 -2.25
CA GLN A 83 -20.52 5.09 -0.88
C GLN A 83 -21.17 3.70 -0.82
N ILE A 84 -20.41 2.69 -0.38
CA ILE A 84 -20.92 1.31 -0.29
C ILE A 84 -21.20 0.90 1.15
N TYR A 85 -20.52 1.50 2.12
CA TYR A 85 -20.78 1.26 3.54
C TYR A 85 -20.39 2.48 4.36
N GLU A 86 -21.18 2.78 5.39
CA GLU A 86 -20.86 3.76 6.42
C GLU A 86 -21.23 3.15 7.77
N PHE A 87 -20.35 3.28 8.75
CA PHE A 87 -20.63 2.81 10.10
C PHE A 87 -21.68 3.68 10.79
N ASP A 88 -22.47 3.04 11.64
CA ASP A 88 -23.10 3.76 12.73
C ASP A 88 -21.99 4.32 13.64
N PRO A 89 -21.94 5.65 13.89
CA PRO A 89 -20.90 6.26 14.72
C PRO A 89 -20.85 5.70 16.14
N GLU A 90 -21.94 5.10 16.63
CA GLU A 90 -21.97 4.40 17.91
C GLU A 90 -21.22 3.06 17.90
N VAL A 91 -20.97 2.49 16.73
CA VAL A 91 -20.15 1.29 16.54
C VAL A 91 -18.70 1.69 16.23
N ALA A 92 -18.50 2.49 15.19
CA ALA A 92 -17.19 2.95 14.75
C ALA A 92 -17.32 4.29 14.01
N ASN A 93 -16.32 5.16 14.16
CA ASN A 93 -16.27 6.45 13.45
C ASN A 93 -15.01 6.60 12.58
N VAL A 94 -14.21 5.54 12.47
CA VAL A 94 -13.02 5.50 11.61
C VAL A 94 -12.87 4.10 11.00
N ALA A 95 -12.56 4.06 9.70
CA ALA A 95 -12.07 2.88 8.98
C ALA A 95 -10.67 3.18 8.45
N THR A 96 -9.72 2.28 8.68
CA THR A 96 -8.31 2.50 8.33
C THR A 96 -7.85 1.55 7.22
N SER A 97 -6.75 0.81 7.40
CA SER A 97 -6.14 -0.04 6.38
C SER A 97 -7.11 -1.10 5.86
N ILE A 98 -7.10 -1.34 4.55
CA ILE A 98 -7.94 -2.32 3.87
C ILE A 98 -7.11 -3.18 2.91
N ILE A 99 -7.35 -4.49 2.92
CA ILE A 99 -6.71 -5.46 2.04
C ILE A 99 -7.70 -6.50 1.51
N GLU A 100 -7.41 -7.09 0.36
CA GLU A 100 -8.12 -8.28 -0.11
C GLU A 100 -7.57 -9.55 0.56
N THR A 101 -8.47 -10.40 1.02
CA THR A 101 -8.11 -11.68 1.68
C THR A 101 -8.50 -12.89 0.83
N ARG A 102 -9.54 -12.73 0.02
CA ARG A 102 -10.01 -13.64 -1.02
C ARG A 102 -10.66 -12.79 -2.11
N PRO A 103 -10.81 -13.29 -3.35
CA PRO A 103 -11.49 -12.54 -4.40
C PRO A 103 -12.82 -11.96 -3.92
N ASP A 104 -12.93 -10.63 -3.97
CA ASP A 104 -14.08 -9.82 -3.54
C ASP A 104 -14.43 -9.88 -2.04
N VAL A 105 -13.50 -10.32 -1.20
CA VAL A 105 -13.61 -10.31 0.27
C VAL A 105 -12.43 -9.59 0.89
N TYR A 106 -12.72 -8.49 1.57
CA TYR A 106 -11.72 -7.59 2.10
C TYR A 106 -11.71 -7.62 3.62
N ALA A 107 -10.53 -7.52 4.22
CA ALA A 107 -10.38 -7.26 5.63
C ALA A 107 -9.91 -5.83 5.83
N PHE A 108 -10.43 -5.16 6.86
CA PHE A 108 -10.03 -3.81 7.21
C PHE A 108 -10.12 -3.59 8.72
N TYR A 109 -9.43 -2.58 9.21
CA TYR A 109 -9.58 -2.16 10.60
C TYR A 109 -10.64 -1.07 10.74
N ALA A 110 -11.44 -1.13 11.79
CA ALA A 110 -12.33 -0.06 12.20
C ALA A 110 -12.52 -0.03 13.71
N GLY A 111 -12.85 1.14 14.23
CA GLY A 111 -13.07 1.40 15.65
C GLY A 111 -13.51 2.84 15.89
N LYS A 112 -13.30 3.34 17.12
CA LYS A 112 -13.59 4.73 17.46
C LYS A 112 -12.31 5.53 17.69
N GLN A 113 -12.32 6.79 17.30
CA GLN A 113 -11.30 7.79 17.64
C GLN A 113 -11.94 9.02 18.27
N VAL A 114 -11.21 9.69 19.18
CA VAL A 114 -11.64 10.97 19.78
C VAL A 114 -11.28 12.16 18.91
N HIS A 115 -10.12 12.07 18.26
CA HIS A 115 -9.59 13.01 17.28
C HIS A 115 -8.90 12.21 16.19
N LEU A 116 -8.68 12.84 15.04
CA LEU A 116 -7.92 12.24 13.95
C LEU A 116 -6.59 11.70 14.47
N GLY A 117 -6.36 10.39 14.33
CA GLY A 117 -5.11 9.77 14.76
C GLY A 117 -5.05 9.37 16.24
N ILE A 118 -6.14 9.51 17.00
CA ILE A 118 -6.21 9.13 18.43
C ILE A 118 -7.35 8.14 18.64
N GLY A 119 -7.04 6.85 18.48
CA GLY A 119 -7.98 5.74 18.68
C GLY A 119 -8.36 5.53 20.15
N ILE A 120 -9.55 4.99 20.38
CA ILE A 120 -10.08 4.62 21.68
C ILE A 120 -9.81 3.15 21.93
N ASN A 121 -9.03 2.83 22.97
CA ASN A 121 -8.81 1.47 23.41
C ASN A 121 -10.14 0.76 23.71
N GLY A 122 -10.23 -0.52 23.37
CA GLY A 122 -11.45 -1.32 23.54
C GLY A 122 -12.45 -1.22 22.38
N THR A 123 -12.14 -0.49 21.31
CA THR A 123 -13.11 -0.28 20.20
C THR A 123 -12.68 -0.87 18.87
N PHE A 124 -11.38 -1.11 18.67
CA PHE A 124 -10.86 -1.54 17.38
C PHE A 124 -11.00 -3.04 17.16
N GLY A 125 -11.22 -3.41 15.90
CA GLY A 125 -11.24 -4.80 15.46
C GLY A 125 -10.95 -4.93 13.97
N VAL A 126 -10.78 -6.17 13.52
CA VAL A 126 -10.74 -6.55 12.10
C VAL A 126 -12.17 -6.82 11.65
N TRP A 127 -12.58 -6.15 10.58
CA TRP A 127 -13.87 -6.27 9.93
C TRP A 127 -13.72 -6.90 8.56
N GLU A 128 -14.77 -7.60 8.10
CA GLU A 128 -14.88 -8.15 6.76
C GLU A 128 -15.84 -7.28 5.93
N LEU A 129 -15.47 -7.01 4.68
CA LEU A 129 -16.35 -6.52 3.63
C LEU A 129 -16.46 -7.59 2.55
N ASP A 130 -17.62 -8.20 2.39
CA ASP A 130 -17.91 -9.19 1.34
C ASP A 130 -18.71 -8.54 0.21
N LEU A 131 -18.08 -8.43 -0.96
CA LEU A 131 -18.65 -7.88 -2.20
C LEU A 131 -19.02 -8.97 -3.21
N ARG A 132 -18.91 -10.25 -2.86
CA ARG A 132 -19.25 -11.33 -3.78
C ARG A 132 -20.74 -11.28 -4.15
N PRO A 133 -21.10 -11.66 -5.40
CA PRO A 133 -22.50 -11.77 -5.78
C PRO A 133 -23.24 -12.70 -4.83
N THR A 134 -24.34 -12.23 -4.23
CA THR A 134 -25.21 -13.12 -3.46
C THR A 134 -25.85 -14.14 -4.41
N ARG A 135 -26.20 -15.34 -3.92
CA ARG A 135 -26.80 -16.43 -4.72
C ARG A 135 -28.08 -16.05 -5.48
N ARG A 136 -28.65 -14.85 -5.26
CA ARG A 136 -29.66 -14.24 -6.11
C ARG A 136 -28.97 -13.71 -7.37
N ARG A 137 -28.85 -14.56 -8.39
CA ARG A 137 -28.14 -14.38 -9.68
C ARG A 137 -28.44 -13.08 -10.48
N PHE A 138 -29.29 -12.18 -9.99
CA PHE A 138 -29.66 -10.92 -10.63
C PHE A 138 -29.53 -9.69 -9.72
N ASN A 139 -28.97 -9.83 -8.52
CA ASN A 139 -28.68 -8.69 -7.67
C ASN A 139 -27.32 -8.90 -7.00
N PRO A 140 -26.27 -8.13 -7.36
CA PRO A 140 -25.07 -8.06 -6.54
C PRO A 140 -25.55 -7.51 -5.19
N GLY A 141 -25.72 -8.39 -4.21
CA GLY A 141 -26.40 -8.04 -2.97
C GLY A 141 -25.71 -6.87 -2.29
N LYS A 142 -26.41 -6.21 -1.36
CA LYS A 142 -25.80 -5.19 -0.51
C LYS A 142 -24.50 -5.73 0.10
N PRO A 143 -23.44 -4.92 0.20
CA PRO A 143 -22.20 -5.33 0.85
C PRO A 143 -22.50 -5.88 2.24
N ILE A 144 -21.89 -7.02 2.57
CA ILE A 144 -22.00 -7.59 3.90
C ILE A 144 -20.79 -7.13 4.69
N VAL A 145 -21.04 -6.40 5.76
CA VAL A 145 -20.00 -5.95 6.69
C VAL A 145 -20.23 -6.57 8.07
N LYS A 146 -19.18 -7.16 8.64
CA LYS A 146 -19.24 -7.76 9.98
C LYS A 146 -17.87 -7.72 10.67
N GLU A 147 -17.88 -7.62 11.99
CA GLU A 147 -16.66 -7.76 12.77
C GLU A 147 -16.21 -9.23 12.82
N LEU A 148 -14.96 -9.49 12.46
CA LEU A 148 -14.34 -10.81 12.55
C LEU A 148 -13.70 -11.00 13.93
N VAL A 149 -12.82 -10.08 14.32
CA VAL A 149 -12.01 -10.20 15.53
C VAL A 149 -11.90 -8.86 16.23
N HIS A 150 -12.30 -8.82 17.49
CA HIS A 150 -12.16 -7.65 18.34
C HIS A 150 -10.75 -7.58 18.95
N ILE A 151 -10.09 -6.42 18.91
CA ILE A 151 -8.72 -6.19 19.39
C ILE A 151 -8.71 -5.00 20.37
N PRO A 152 -9.13 -5.22 21.63
CA PRO A 152 -9.31 -4.14 22.60
C PRO A 152 -8.01 -3.42 22.98
N ASN A 153 -6.87 -4.09 22.87
CA ASN A 153 -5.57 -3.53 23.26
C ASN A 153 -4.79 -2.88 22.10
N GLY A 154 -5.44 -2.68 20.95
CA GLY A 154 -4.78 -2.21 19.73
C GLY A 154 -4.57 -0.70 19.63
N GLY A 155 -5.34 0.11 20.38
CA GLY A 155 -5.41 1.56 20.13
C GLY A 155 -5.92 1.85 18.72
N LEU A 156 -5.37 2.88 18.06
CA LEU A 156 -5.60 3.12 16.63
C LEU A 156 -4.84 2.07 15.82
N LEU A 157 -5.56 1.18 15.13
CA LEU A 157 -4.95 0.20 14.25
C LEU A 157 -4.78 0.78 12.84
N SER A 158 -3.54 0.82 12.35
CA SER A 158 -3.15 1.04 10.95
C SER A 158 -2.09 -0.01 10.58
N GLY A 159 -1.78 -0.13 9.29
CA GLY A 159 -0.86 -1.13 8.77
C GLY A 159 -1.46 -2.54 8.79
N LEU A 160 -2.19 -2.89 7.74
CA LEU A 160 -2.76 -4.23 7.56
C LEU A 160 -2.15 -4.88 6.32
N ASP A 161 -1.60 -6.07 6.48
CA ASP A 161 -1.11 -6.88 5.38
C ASP A 161 -1.26 -8.38 5.66
N VAL A 162 -1.10 -9.20 4.64
CA VAL A 162 -1.13 -10.66 4.69
C VAL A 162 0.23 -11.22 4.32
N ILE A 163 0.61 -12.29 5.00
CA ILE A 163 1.71 -13.14 4.56
C ILE A 163 1.10 -14.25 3.70
N PRO A 164 1.69 -14.60 2.54
CA PRO A 164 1.16 -15.66 1.69
C PRO A 164 0.87 -16.94 2.47
N ASP A 165 -0.32 -17.51 2.25
CA ASP A 165 -0.84 -18.73 2.90
C ASP A 165 -0.99 -18.66 4.43
N LYS A 166 -1.15 -17.45 4.99
CA LYS A 166 -1.19 -17.20 6.44
C LYS A 166 -2.34 -16.26 6.86
N PRO A 167 -2.62 -16.20 8.17
CA PRO A 167 -3.57 -15.25 8.77
C PRO A 167 -3.31 -13.79 8.42
N ILE A 168 -4.34 -12.97 8.69
CA ILE A 168 -4.41 -11.54 8.38
C ILE A 168 -3.73 -10.74 9.49
N GLY A 169 -3.04 -9.66 9.13
CA GLY A 169 -2.34 -8.81 10.09
C GLY A 169 -1.02 -9.41 10.55
N VAL A 170 -0.01 -8.56 10.66
CA VAL A 170 1.39 -8.96 10.89
C VAL A 170 1.92 -8.46 12.23
N VAL A 171 1.54 -7.25 12.66
CA VAL A 171 1.80 -6.75 14.02
C VAL A 171 0.88 -7.46 15.00
N TRP A 172 -0.42 -7.38 14.74
CA TRP A 172 -1.41 -8.28 15.33
C TRP A 172 -1.66 -9.41 14.37
N HIS A 173 -1.28 -10.62 14.75
CA HIS A 173 -1.50 -11.81 13.95
C HIS A 173 -2.91 -12.34 14.21
N VAL A 174 -3.79 -12.21 13.21
CA VAL A 174 -5.24 -12.45 13.35
C VAL A 174 -5.68 -13.70 12.61
N ASP A 175 -6.11 -14.69 13.38
CA ASP A 175 -6.84 -15.85 12.87
C ASP A 175 -8.34 -15.51 12.81
N THR A 176 -8.82 -15.21 11.62
CA THR A 176 -10.22 -14.85 11.38
C THR A 176 -11.17 -16.03 11.43
N VAL A 177 -10.67 -17.27 11.32
CA VAL A 177 -11.48 -18.49 11.44
C VAL A 177 -11.69 -18.83 12.92
N ALA A 178 -10.60 -18.85 13.69
CA ALA A 178 -10.66 -19.09 15.13
C ALA A 178 -11.16 -17.87 15.92
N ARG A 179 -11.27 -16.71 15.26
CA ARG A 179 -11.59 -15.40 15.83
C ARG A 179 -10.66 -15.01 16.97
N LYS A 180 -9.36 -15.25 16.78
CA LYS A 180 -8.31 -15.00 17.78
C LYS A 180 -7.25 -14.09 17.21
N TYR A 181 -6.63 -13.32 18.08
CA TYR A 181 -5.46 -12.53 17.74
C TYR A 181 -4.36 -12.75 18.79
N LYS A 182 -3.13 -12.48 18.40
CA LYS A 182 -1.99 -12.36 19.31
C LYS A 182 -0.98 -11.37 18.74
N LEU A 183 -0.12 -10.85 19.59
CA LEU A 183 1.00 -10.03 19.15
C LEU A 183 1.95 -10.91 18.31
N GLY A 184 2.14 -10.52 17.04
CA GLY A 184 3.01 -11.22 16.08
C GLY A 184 4.42 -10.62 16.05
N ILE A 185 4.51 -9.29 16.13
CA ILE A 185 5.76 -8.53 16.09
C ILE A 185 5.63 -7.34 17.03
N GLU A 186 6.70 -7.07 17.76
CA GLU A 186 6.91 -5.81 18.47
C GLU A 186 8.36 -5.37 18.25
N ASP A 187 8.55 -4.11 17.88
CA ASP A 187 9.86 -3.48 17.81
C ASP A 187 9.77 -2.04 18.37
N PRO A 188 10.76 -1.55 19.13
CA PRO A 188 10.72 -0.19 19.67
C PRO A 188 10.52 0.90 18.62
N SER A 189 11.03 0.72 17.40
CA SER A 189 10.89 1.67 16.29
C SER A 189 9.50 1.71 15.66
N MET A 190 8.56 0.89 16.14
CA MET A 190 7.14 0.94 15.77
C MET A 190 6.35 2.02 16.52
N ARG A 191 6.92 2.57 17.60
CA ARG A 191 6.26 3.58 18.44
C ARG A 191 6.38 4.95 17.80
N GLY A 192 5.31 5.74 17.86
CA GLY A 192 5.37 7.14 17.48
C GLY A 192 6.33 7.92 18.38
N PRO A 193 7.02 8.95 17.85
CA PRO A 193 7.96 9.70 18.65
C PRO A 193 7.23 10.50 19.74
N PRO A 194 7.77 10.60 20.98
CA PRO A 194 7.07 11.23 22.10
C PRO A 194 6.68 12.71 21.91
N TRP A 195 7.33 13.39 20.97
CA TRP A 195 7.10 14.81 20.66
C TRP A 195 6.00 15.03 19.62
N ALA A 196 5.49 13.98 18.96
CA ALA A 196 4.51 14.12 17.90
C ALA A 196 3.14 14.59 18.44
N PRO A 197 2.39 15.39 17.65
CA PRO A 197 1.07 15.89 18.05
C PRO A 197 0.02 14.78 18.17
N THR A 198 0.22 13.66 17.47
CA THR A 198 -0.56 12.43 17.64
C THR A 198 0.41 11.25 17.71
N GLN A 199 -0.02 10.15 18.33
CA GLN A 199 0.84 8.98 18.56
C GLN A 199 0.92 8.06 17.32
N PHE A 200 0.91 8.61 16.11
CA PHE A 200 1.19 7.84 14.90
C PHE A 200 2.62 7.30 14.96
N GLY A 201 2.72 6.00 15.17
CA GLY A 201 3.95 5.23 14.96
C GLY A 201 3.92 4.63 13.57
N ILE A 202 3.61 3.34 13.51
CA ILE A 202 3.29 2.65 12.26
C ILE A 202 2.11 3.31 11.56
N ASP A 203 2.24 3.50 10.25
CA ASP A 203 1.09 3.75 9.37
C ASP A 203 1.05 2.76 8.20
N GLY A 204 2.02 2.82 7.30
CA GLY A 204 2.17 1.84 6.22
C GLY A 204 2.88 0.57 6.69
N ILE A 205 2.40 -0.58 6.23
CA ILE A 205 3.04 -1.89 6.42
C ILE A 205 2.93 -2.71 5.13
N GLN A 206 4.03 -3.34 4.71
CA GLN A 206 4.01 -4.37 3.67
C GLN A 206 5.05 -5.48 3.90
N TYR A 207 4.66 -6.72 3.67
CA TYR A 207 5.54 -7.88 3.56
C TYR A 207 6.14 -7.96 2.17
N HIS A 208 7.46 -7.99 2.09
CA HIS A 208 8.18 -8.10 0.83
C HIS A 208 9.44 -8.92 0.98
N LYS A 209 9.58 -9.96 0.14
CA LYS A 209 10.78 -10.82 0.04
C LYS A 209 11.35 -11.30 1.39
N GLY A 210 10.48 -11.73 2.31
CA GLY A 210 10.90 -12.28 3.61
C GLY A 210 11.11 -11.26 4.72
N TYR A 211 10.79 -10.00 4.47
CA TYR A 211 10.84 -8.92 5.46
C TYR A 211 9.47 -8.28 5.59
N LEU A 212 9.15 -7.82 6.79
CA LEU A 212 8.08 -6.85 6.98
C LEU A 212 8.68 -5.46 7.00
N TYR A 213 8.18 -4.57 6.16
CA TYR A 213 8.54 -3.17 6.09
C TYR A 213 7.44 -2.32 6.73
N TRP A 214 7.82 -1.23 7.38
CA TRP A 214 6.87 -0.23 7.87
C TRP A 214 7.42 1.18 7.74
N THR A 215 6.52 2.14 7.61
CA THR A 215 6.81 3.57 7.84
C THR A 215 6.55 3.90 9.29
N ASN A 216 7.42 4.72 9.89
CA ASN A 216 7.13 5.45 11.11
C ASN A 216 6.86 6.91 10.75
N SER A 217 5.62 7.36 10.98
CA SER A 217 5.10 8.55 10.33
C SER A 217 5.83 9.83 10.68
N PHE A 218 5.84 10.22 11.96
CA PHE A 218 6.48 11.46 12.39
C PHE A 218 8.01 11.34 12.50
N GLU A 219 8.56 10.14 12.67
CA GLU A 219 10.01 9.97 12.53
C GLU A 219 10.49 10.12 11.08
N ALA A 220 9.57 10.03 10.11
CA ALA A 220 9.85 10.00 8.68
C ALA A 220 10.90 8.95 8.29
N ARG A 221 10.77 7.76 8.87
CA ARG A 221 11.69 6.63 8.68
C ARG A 221 10.98 5.40 8.16
N ILE A 222 11.74 4.62 7.40
CA ILE A 222 11.34 3.31 6.90
C ILE A 222 12.20 2.29 7.60
N TYR A 223 11.56 1.29 8.18
CA TYR A 223 12.22 0.19 8.85
C TYR A 223 11.80 -1.14 8.21
N ARG A 224 12.55 -2.19 8.52
CA ARG A 224 12.16 -3.56 8.22
C ARG A 224 12.60 -4.54 9.30
N ILE A 225 11.95 -5.70 9.36
CA ILE A 225 12.35 -6.81 10.22
C ILE A 225 12.24 -8.12 9.45
N ARG A 226 13.19 -9.03 9.67
CA ARG A 226 13.16 -10.34 9.02
C ARG A 226 12.01 -11.19 9.56
N MET A 227 11.27 -11.81 8.67
CA MET A 227 10.08 -12.59 9.00
C MET A 227 10.27 -14.08 8.73
N THR A 228 9.59 -14.89 9.53
CA THR A 228 9.36 -16.31 9.27
C THR A 228 8.24 -16.49 8.23
N ARG A 229 8.16 -17.67 7.62
CA ARG A 229 7.03 -18.02 6.72
C ARG A 229 5.70 -18.16 7.47
N GLN A 230 5.73 -18.17 8.80
CA GLN A 230 4.57 -18.33 9.67
C GLN A 230 3.96 -16.98 10.08
N GLY A 231 4.58 -15.87 9.71
CA GLY A 231 4.10 -14.53 10.06
C GLY A 231 4.52 -14.00 11.41
N PHE A 232 5.64 -14.51 11.93
CA PHE A 232 6.33 -13.99 13.12
C PHE A 232 7.69 -13.42 12.74
N ALA A 233 8.21 -12.52 13.56
CA ALA A 233 9.62 -12.12 13.47
C ALA A 233 10.53 -13.37 13.51
N ALA A 234 11.58 -13.39 12.69
CA ALA A 234 12.57 -14.45 12.74
C ALA A 234 13.28 -14.46 14.10
N PRO A 235 13.72 -15.63 14.61
CA PRO A 235 14.41 -15.70 15.89
C PRO A 235 15.61 -14.74 15.94
N GLY A 236 15.62 -13.85 16.94
CA GLY A 236 16.68 -12.85 17.11
C GLY A 236 16.65 -11.67 16.13
N ALA A 237 15.66 -11.59 15.23
CA ALA A 237 15.50 -10.43 14.34
C ALA A 237 15.18 -9.17 15.14
N LYS A 238 15.69 -8.04 14.66
CA LYS A 238 15.44 -6.70 15.19
C LYS A 238 15.07 -5.79 14.03
N GLY A 239 14.36 -4.70 14.32
CA GLY A 239 14.11 -3.64 13.36
C GLY A 239 15.42 -3.06 12.83
N GLU A 240 15.51 -2.97 11.51
CA GLU A 240 16.62 -2.37 10.76
C GLU A 240 16.11 -1.10 10.09
N LEU A 241 16.83 0.02 10.25
CA LEU A 241 16.56 1.23 9.48
C LEU A 241 16.90 0.98 8.01
N VAL A 242 15.91 1.13 7.14
CA VAL A 242 16.08 1.07 5.68
C VAL A 242 16.46 2.44 5.15
N LYS A 243 15.70 3.47 5.54
CA LYS A 243 15.92 4.84 5.05
C LYS A 243 15.30 5.87 5.97
N GLU A 244 16.02 6.97 6.17
CA GLU A 244 15.45 8.22 6.69
C GLU A 244 15.09 9.13 5.51
N ILE A 245 13.88 9.69 5.55
CA ILE A 245 13.36 10.59 4.53
C ILE A 245 13.25 11.98 5.14
N ARG A 246 13.73 12.99 4.42
CA ARG A 246 13.48 14.38 4.78
C ARG A 246 12.03 14.76 4.42
N SER A 247 11.11 14.46 5.32
CA SER A 247 9.66 14.73 5.23
C SER A 247 9.11 15.05 6.63
N PHE A 248 7.99 15.78 6.73
CA PHE A 248 7.29 15.94 8.02
C PHE A 248 6.48 14.70 8.42
N PHE A 249 6.08 13.89 7.44
CA PHE A 249 5.26 12.71 7.66
C PHE A 249 5.50 11.65 6.58
N LEU A 250 5.46 10.38 6.95
CA LEU A 250 5.32 9.27 6.01
C LEU A 250 4.01 8.53 6.30
N ASP A 251 3.23 8.35 5.23
CA ASP A 251 1.95 7.64 5.27
C ASP A 251 2.18 6.20 4.78
N ASN A 252 1.17 5.61 4.17
CA ASN A 252 1.22 4.32 3.53
C ASN A 252 2.17 4.31 2.31
N PHE A 253 2.63 3.12 1.98
CA PHE A 253 3.54 2.88 0.86
C PHE A 253 3.19 1.58 0.14
N THR A 254 3.73 1.41 -1.06
CA THR A 254 3.70 0.14 -1.77
C THR A 254 5.01 -0.15 -2.48
N PHE A 255 5.35 -1.43 -2.58
CA PHE A 255 6.38 -1.86 -3.53
C PHE A 255 5.89 -1.73 -4.97
N GLY A 256 6.82 -1.46 -5.88
CA GLY A 256 6.54 -1.29 -7.30
C GLY A 256 5.94 -2.54 -7.95
N PRO A 257 5.32 -2.40 -9.13
CA PRO A 257 4.60 -3.49 -9.79
C PRO A 257 5.50 -4.70 -10.04
N ARG A 258 4.87 -5.89 -10.12
CA ARG A 258 5.55 -7.18 -10.38
C ARG A 258 6.61 -7.54 -9.32
N ASN A 259 6.33 -7.28 -8.05
CA ASN A 259 7.26 -7.48 -6.92
C ASN A 259 8.58 -6.72 -7.09
N GLY A 260 8.51 -5.49 -7.62
CA GLY A 260 9.65 -4.60 -7.73
C GLY A 260 10.17 -4.16 -6.35
N ASP A 261 11.42 -3.74 -6.28
CA ASP A 261 12.06 -3.37 -5.01
C ASP A 261 12.01 -1.85 -4.72
N THR A 262 11.49 -1.06 -5.65
CA THR A 262 11.27 0.37 -5.45
C THR A 262 10.02 0.56 -4.59
N MET A 263 10.17 1.24 -3.46
CA MET A 263 9.06 1.66 -2.62
C MET A 263 8.48 2.96 -3.17
N TRP A 264 7.17 3.09 -3.17
CA TRP A 264 6.45 4.31 -3.50
C TRP A 264 5.65 4.73 -2.27
N ILE A 265 5.86 5.95 -1.79
CA ILE A 265 5.41 6.38 -0.45
C ILE A 265 4.67 7.70 -0.57
N ALA A 266 3.47 7.75 0.00
CA ALA A 266 2.72 8.99 0.18
C ALA A 266 3.27 9.73 1.40
N THR A 267 3.47 11.06 1.29
CA THR A 267 4.08 11.84 2.38
C THR A 267 3.09 12.72 3.13
N ASN A 268 1.78 12.47 2.98
CA ASN A 268 0.68 13.17 3.64
C ASN A 268 0.90 14.69 3.73
N ALA A 269 1.30 15.20 4.91
CA ALA A 269 1.58 16.60 5.21
C ALA A 269 2.57 17.29 4.24
N ASP A 270 3.47 16.54 3.61
CA ASP A 270 4.43 17.05 2.62
C ASP A 270 3.85 17.18 1.20
N ASN A 271 2.63 16.69 0.94
CA ASN A 271 1.91 16.75 -0.34
C ASN A 271 2.72 16.22 -1.54
N ARG A 272 3.38 15.08 -1.36
CA ARG A 272 4.19 14.42 -2.40
C ARG A 272 3.92 12.93 -2.46
N LEU A 273 4.19 12.39 -3.64
CA LEU A 273 4.50 10.99 -3.82
C LEU A 273 6.00 10.89 -4.06
N ILE A 274 6.69 10.10 -3.24
CA ILE A 274 8.11 9.83 -3.41
C ILE A 274 8.34 8.37 -3.79
N THR A 275 9.49 8.08 -4.37
CA THR A 275 10.01 6.72 -4.48
C THR A 275 11.32 6.58 -3.76
N VAL A 276 11.57 5.40 -3.22
CA VAL A 276 12.85 4.96 -2.66
C VAL A 276 13.28 3.73 -3.44
N SER A 277 14.33 3.87 -4.25
CA SER A 277 14.90 2.74 -4.99
C SER A 277 15.74 1.84 -4.08
N PRO A 278 16.12 0.62 -4.52
CA PRO A 278 16.83 -0.35 -3.69
C PRO A 278 18.22 0.10 -3.22
N ASP A 279 18.86 1.00 -3.97
CA ASP A 279 20.10 1.68 -3.62
C ASP A 279 19.89 2.87 -2.65
N GLY A 280 18.65 3.12 -2.26
CA GLY A 280 18.26 4.15 -1.31
C GLY A 280 18.11 5.55 -1.92
N ASN A 281 18.13 5.70 -3.25
CA ASN A 281 17.87 6.99 -3.88
C ASN A 281 16.40 7.40 -3.74
N VAL A 282 16.18 8.66 -3.40
CA VAL A 282 14.84 9.23 -3.23
C VAL A 282 14.52 10.13 -4.42
N THR A 283 13.41 9.89 -5.08
CA THR A 283 12.90 10.78 -6.15
C THR A 283 11.46 11.16 -5.88
N ALA A 284 11.05 12.36 -6.29
CA ALA A 284 9.67 12.81 -6.17
C ALA A 284 8.98 12.76 -7.55
N PRO A 285 8.33 11.66 -7.93
CA PRO A 285 7.62 11.57 -9.20
C PRO A 285 6.43 12.52 -9.30
N LEU A 286 5.81 12.90 -8.18
CA LEU A 286 4.70 13.85 -8.11
C LEU A 286 4.84 14.74 -6.86
N GLY A 287 4.49 16.02 -7.00
CA GLY A 287 4.40 16.97 -5.88
C GLY A 287 3.89 18.34 -6.33
N GLY A 288 3.30 19.11 -5.40
CA GLY A 288 2.98 20.53 -5.62
C GLY A 288 1.50 20.94 -5.51
N SER A 289 0.57 20.02 -5.29
CA SER A 289 -0.85 20.34 -5.05
C SER A 289 -1.51 19.27 -4.17
N LEU A 290 -2.32 19.69 -3.17
CA LEU A 290 -3.02 18.83 -2.21
C LEU A 290 -3.75 17.68 -2.90
N VAL A 291 -3.16 16.50 -2.88
CA VAL A 291 -3.80 15.26 -3.34
C VAL A 291 -3.24 14.16 -2.45
N THR A 292 -4.13 13.39 -1.80
CA THR A 292 -3.78 12.09 -1.25
C THR A 292 -3.35 11.20 -2.42
N LEU A 293 -2.04 11.15 -2.67
CA LEU A 293 -1.45 10.39 -3.76
C LEU A 293 -0.90 9.09 -3.21
N ILE A 294 -1.69 8.02 -3.32
CA ILE A 294 -1.18 6.67 -3.12
C ILE A 294 -0.84 6.10 -4.51
N PRO A 295 0.40 5.60 -4.70
CA PRO A 295 0.91 5.10 -5.97
C PRO A 295 0.16 3.85 -6.43
N TYR A 296 -0.24 3.81 -7.71
CA TYR A 296 -0.62 2.58 -8.42
C TYR A 296 -0.13 2.66 -9.87
N THR A 297 0.35 1.54 -10.39
CA THR A 297 0.61 1.35 -11.83
C THR A 297 0.18 -0.05 -12.26
N LEU A 298 -0.55 -0.07 -13.38
CA LEU A 298 -1.02 -1.24 -14.13
C LEU A 298 0.09 -2.26 -14.44
#